data_AF-A0A653DB48-F1
#
_entry.id   AF-A0A653DB48-F1
#
_cell.length_a   1.000
_cell.length_b   1.000
_cell.length_c   1.000
_cell.angle_alpha   90.00
_cell.angle_beta   90.00
_cell.angle_gamma   90.00
#
_symmetry.space_group_name_H-M   'P 1'
#
loop_
_entity.id
_entity.type
_entity.pdbx_description
1 polymer ?
#
loop_
_entity_poly.entity_id
_entity_poly.type
_entity_poly.pdbx_seq_one_letter_code
_entity_poly.pdbx_strand_id
1 'polypeptide(L)'
;DTYIRSYVDEFRALISSKQVSLKNTSSITKLPMYLSGLVMPYYTIEKCLNMAWIVGAHPDMRHNKWQLSIFVVLGIGNWLTIYLIVSLLFYKEDTITIGDFAETFSGMSLVIHGIQRSFSLFFNRKQISEMLEYVRSKFWKEYDLDMTDEEKYICKKYYTRLKIAMYVFACSCTSNLFGFCCQTFFSDQDILPLACYKPVWVPFYPFWFLQVLVIFFGVNMAVICLDTLIMTLIVLTHIQFRLLNHEVENLYSYGFQNGNRNIS
;
A
#
# COMPACT_ATOMS: atom_id res chain seq x y z
N ASP A 1 -46.45 1.06 9.48
CA ASP A 1 -45.75 -0.09 10.11
C ASP A 1 -45.90 -1.42 9.39
N THR A 2 -47.10 -1.86 9.03
CA THR A 2 -47.31 -3.17 8.36
C THR A 2 -46.66 -3.26 6.97
N TYR A 3 -46.66 -2.16 6.21
CA TYR A 3 -46.08 -2.11 4.86
C TYR A 3 -44.55 -2.17 4.84
N ILE A 4 -43.90 -1.54 5.84
CA ILE A 4 -42.44 -1.53 5.98
C ILE A 4 -41.94 -2.93 6.38
N ARG A 5 -42.67 -3.65 7.24
CA ARG A 5 -42.33 -5.04 7.59
C ARG A 5 -42.41 -5.96 6.38
N SER A 6 -43.44 -5.83 5.55
CA SER A 6 -43.59 -6.62 4.33
C SER A 6 -42.40 -6.47 3.39
N TYR A 7 -41.93 -5.22 3.17
CA TYR A 7 -40.76 -4.95 2.33
C TYR A 7 -39.46 -5.51 2.91
N VAL A 8 -39.28 -5.41 4.23
CA VAL A 8 -38.08 -5.95 4.92
C VAL A 8 -38.03 -7.47 4.84
N ASP A 9 -39.18 -8.14 4.95
CA ASP A 9 -39.26 -9.60 4.87
C ASP A 9 -39.05 -10.12 3.44
N GLU A 10 -39.59 -9.42 2.43
CA GLU A 10 -39.36 -9.74 1.01
C GLU A 10 -37.89 -9.53 0.61
N PHE A 11 -37.25 -8.48 1.12
CA PHE A 11 -35.82 -8.22 0.92
C PHE A 11 -34.94 -9.29 1.58
N ARG A 12 -35.30 -9.77 2.78
CA ARG A 12 -34.60 -10.90 3.44
C ARG A 12 -34.75 -12.20 2.67
N ALA A 13 -35.92 -12.46 2.09
CA ALA A 13 -36.16 -13.65 1.28
C ALA A 13 -35.30 -13.63 0.01
N LEU A 14 -35.15 -12.47 -0.64
CA LEU A 14 -34.34 -12.29 -1.84
C LEU A 14 -32.83 -12.47 -1.57
N ILE A 15 -32.34 -11.96 -0.45
CA ILE A 15 -30.94 -12.16 -0.02
C ILE A 15 -30.67 -13.63 0.29
N SER A 16 -31.60 -14.29 0.97
CA SER A 16 -31.47 -15.70 1.36
C SER A 16 -31.46 -16.63 0.13
N SER A 17 -32.29 -16.37 -0.89
CA SER A 17 -32.31 -17.18 -2.11
C SER A 17 -31.03 -17.02 -2.94
N LYS A 18 -30.49 -15.81 -3.07
CA LYS A 18 -29.20 -15.56 -3.74
C LYS A 18 -28.02 -16.20 -2.99
N GLN A 19 -28.00 -16.19 -1.66
CA GLN A 19 -26.94 -16.85 -0.88
C GLN A 19 -26.95 -18.38 -1.02
N VAL A 20 -28.14 -19.00 -1.13
CA VAL A 20 -28.26 -20.45 -1.38
C VAL A 20 -27.79 -20.80 -2.81
N SER A 21 -28.09 -19.96 -3.80
CA SER A 21 -27.59 -20.14 -5.17
C SER A 21 -26.06 -20.04 -5.26
N LEU A 22 -25.42 -19.21 -4.44
CA LEU A 22 -23.96 -19.03 -4.42
C LEU A 22 -23.21 -20.15 -3.66
N LYS A 23 -23.87 -20.82 -2.71
CA LYS A 23 -23.29 -21.98 -2.00
C LYS A 23 -23.24 -23.25 -2.86
N ASN A 24 -24.13 -23.39 -3.83
CA ASN A 24 -24.18 -24.58 -4.70
C ASN A 24 -23.13 -24.55 -5.84
N THR A 25 -22.41 -23.45 -6.03
CA THR A 25 -21.35 -23.32 -7.05
C THR A 25 -19.93 -23.46 -6.51
N SER A 26 -19.73 -23.71 -5.21
CA SER A 26 -18.41 -23.72 -4.57
C SER A 26 -17.73 -25.10 -4.51
N SER A 27 -18.07 -26.04 -5.40
CA SER A 27 -17.41 -27.35 -5.50
C SER A 27 -16.67 -27.52 -6.84
N ILE A 28 -15.78 -26.59 -7.19
CA ILE A 28 -14.84 -26.77 -8.31
C ILE A 28 -13.43 -26.36 -7.86
N THR A 29 -12.67 -27.41 -7.50
CA THR A 29 -11.22 -27.62 -7.64
C THR A 29 -10.24 -26.44 -7.51
N LYS A 30 -9.37 -26.56 -6.49
CA LYS A 30 -8.05 -25.93 -6.42
C LYS A 30 -7.20 -26.36 -7.62
N LEU A 31 -6.86 -25.45 -8.53
CA LEU A 31 -5.74 -25.55 -9.47
C LEU A 31 -5.14 -24.14 -9.73
N PRO A 32 -3.86 -24.03 -10.11
CA PRO A 32 -3.05 -22.83 -9.91
C PRO A 32 -3.42 -21.72 -10.89
N MET A 33 -3.67 -20.54 -10.33
CA MET A 33 -4.00 -19.31 -11.04
C MET A 33 -2.71 -18.71 -11.64
N TYR A 34 -2.38 -19.11 -12.87
CA TYR A 34 -1.50 -18.37 -13.76
C TYR A 34 -2.24 -18.14 -15.08
N LEU A 35 -2.25 -16.88 -15.53
CA LEU A 35 -2.62 -16.41 -16.87
C LEU A 35 -4.11 -16.48 -17.27
N SER A 36 -4.89 -15.53 -16.78
CA SER A 36 -5.83 -14.75 -17.61
C SER A 36 -6.38 -13.57 -16.82
N GLY A 37 -6.22 -12.35 -17.35
CA GLY A 37 -6.89 -11.12 -16.90
C GLY A 37 -6.98 -10.88 -15.38
N LEU A 38 -5.85 -10.62 -14.72
CA LEU A 38 -5.88 -10.21 -13.31
C LEU A 38 -6.74 -8.94 -13.21
N VAL A 39 -7.89 -9.06 -12.53
CA VAL A 39 -8.80 -7.96 -12.20
C VAL A 39 -7.96 -6.79 -11.68
N MET A 40 -7.96 -5.68 -12.41
CA MET A 40 -7.02 -4.55 -12.28
C MET A 40 -6.68 -4.05 -10.86
N PRO A 41 -7.58 -4.03 -9.85
CA PRO A 41 -7.24 -3.64 -8.48
C PRO A 41 -6.17 -4.50 -7.80
N TYR A 42 -6.10 -5.79 -8.13
CA TYR A 42 -5.20 -6.72 -7.43
C TYR A 42 -3.74 -6.52 -7.80
N TYR A 43 -3.46 -5.91 -8.95
CA TYR A 43 -2.10 -5.63 -9.39
C TYR A 43 -1.33 -4.73 -8.41
N THR A 44 -1.93 -3.60 -8.01
CA THR A 44 -1.28 -2.64 -7.11
C THR A 44 -1.06 -3.24 -5.72
N ILE A 45 -2.07 -3.98 -5.22
CA ILE A 45 -1.97 -4.72 -3.96
C ILE A 45 -0.83 -5.72 -4.02
N GLU A 46 -0.75 -6.54 -5.07
CA GLU A 46 0.30 -7.54 -5.26
C GLU A 46 1.69 -6.90 -5.31
N LYS A 47 1.85 -5.76 -5.97
CA LYS A 47 3.12 -5.02 -5.95
C LYS A 47 3.49 -4.51 -4.57
N CYS A 48 2.52 -4.00 -3.81
CA CYS A 48 2.75 -3.61 -2.41
C CYS A 48 3.14 -4.83 -1.56
N LEU A 49 2.49 -5.98 -1.72
CA LEU A 49 2.85 -7.21 -1.01
C LEU A 49 4.27 -7.69 -1.33
N ASN A 50 4.67 -7.62 -2.61
CA ASN A 50 6.04 -7.93 -3.00
C ASN A 50 7.06 -6.98 -2.35
N MET A 51 6.75 -5.69 -2.26
CA MET A 51 7.60 -4.73 -1.53
C MET A 51 7.64 -5.04 -0.02
N ALA A 52 6.50 -5.37 0.59
CA ALA A 52 6.43 -5.77 2.00
C ALA A 52 7.30 -7.00 2.29
N TRP A 53 7.38 -7.95 1.34
CA TRP A 53 8.30 -9.09 1.45
C TRP A 53 9.76 -8.66 1.47
N ILE A 54 10.16 -7.73 0.61
CA ILE A 54 11.53 -7.22 0.55
C ILE A 54 11.91 -6.51 1.87
N VAL A 55 10.97 -5.82 2.51
CA VAL A 55 11.18 -5.11 3.79
C VAL A 55 11.12 -6.05 5.00
N GLY A 56 10.76 -7.33 4.81
CA GLY A 56 10.63 -8.30 5.91
C GLY A 56 9.30 -8.20 6.67
N ALA A 57 8.28 -7.57 6.07
CA ALA A 57 7.00 -7.27 6.70
C ALA A 57 5.79 -7.83 5.93
N HIS A 58 5.96 -8.92 5.15
CA HIS A 58 4.85 -9.51 4.40
C HIS A 58 3.74 -10.01 5.33
N PRO A 59 2.46 -9.64 5.11
CA PRO A 59 1.35 -9.96 6.01
C PRO A 59 1.15 -11.46 6.25
N ASP A 60 1.20 -12.26 5.18
CA ASP A 60 0.90 -13.69 5.26
C ASP A 60 2.07 -14.56 5.76
N MET A 61 3.29 -14.00 5.89
CA MET A 61 4.49 -14.76 6.25
C MET A 61 4.89 -14.61 7.73
N ARG A 62 3.90 -14.54 8.63
CA ARG A 62 4.10 -14.16 10.05
C ARG A 62 5.17 -14.97 10.80
N HIS A 63 5.31 -16.26 10.48
CA HIS A 63 6.20 -17.19 11.17
C HIS A 63 7.54 -17.41 10.45
N ASN A 64 7.77 -16.72 9.33
CA ASN A 64 9.00 -16.85 8.58
C ASN A 64 10.14 -16.10 9.30
N LYS A 65 11.11 -16.85 9.84
CA LYS A 65 12.29 -16.31 10.52
C LYS A 65 13.11 -15.39 9.61
N TRP A 66 13.14 -15.65 8.30
CA TRP A 66 13.88 -14.83 7.35
C TRP A 66 13.31 -13.42 7.23
N GLN A 67 11.99 -13.29 7.19
CA GLN A 67 11.31 -11.99 7.17
C GLN A 67 11.62 -11.19 8.45
N LEU A 68 11.57 -11.84 9.61
CA LEU A 68 11.96 -11.23 10.87
C LEU A 68 13.42 -10.76 10.85
N SER A 69 14.35 -11.58 10.34
CA SER A 69 15.76 -11.20 10.24
C SER A 69 15.97 -9.96 9.36
N ILE A 70 15.32 -9.90 8.18
CA ILE A 70 15.38 -8.73 7.30
C ILE A 70 14.88 -7.48 8.04
N PHE A 71 13.71 -7.57 8.68
CA PHE A 71 13.13 -6.46 9.42
C PHE A 71 14.05 -5.97 10.55
N VAL A 72 14.66 -6.89 11.31
CA VAL A 72 15.59 -6.55 12.40
C VAL A 72 16.86 -5.89 11.87
N VAL A 73 17.45 -6.43 10.79
CA VAL A 73 18.67 -5.87 10.18
C VAL A 73 18.42 -4.45 9.64
N LEU A 74 17.32 -4.25 8.91
CA LEU A 74 16.95 -2.91 8.42
C LEU A 74 16.63 -1.95 9.57
N GLY A 75 15.96 -2.44 10.62
CA GLY A 75 15.68 -1.67 11.83
C GLY A 75 16.95 -1.20 12.54
N ILE A 76 17.91 -2.10 12.75
CA ILE A 76 19.22 -1.76 13.33
C ILE A 76 19.96 -0.75 12.45
N GLY A 77 19.97 -0.95 11.13
CA GLY A 77 20.57 -0.02 10.18
C GLY A 77 19.98 1.39 10.26
N ASN A 78 18.65 1.50 10.31
CA ASN A 78 17.96 2.79 10.47
C ASN A 78 18.29 3.47 11.80
N TRP A 79 18.28 2.74 12.93
CA TRP A 79 18.64 3.31 14.24
C TRP A 79 20.12 3.72 14.32
N LEU A 80 21.02 2.92 13.74
CA LEU A 80 22.43 3.27 13.63
C LEU A 80 22.62 4.53 12.79
N THR A 81 21.83 4.69 11.72
CA THR A 81 21.87 5.89 10.88
C THR A 81 21.46 7.13 11.67
N ILE A 82 20.38 7.07 12.46
CA ILE A 82 19.97 8.16 13.36
C ILE A 82 21.09 8.49 14.35
N TYR A 83 21.70 7.48 14.97
CA TYR A 83 22.81 7.68 15.90
C TYR A 83 23.99 8.40 15.23
N LEU A 84 24.37 8.03 14.01
CA LEU A 84 25.47 8.65 13.27
C LEU A 84 25.13 10.08 12.82
N ILE A 85 23.87 10.35 12.48
CA ILE A 85 23.39 11.70 12.17
C ILE A 85 23.51 12.60 13.41
N VAL A 86 23.04 12.13 14.57
CA VAL A 86 23.16 12.87 15.83
C VAL A 86 24.63 13.06 16.24
N SER A 87 25.47 12.04 16.05
CA SER A 87 26.91 12.11 16.32
C SER A 87 27.62 13.17 15.48
N LEU A 88 27.12 13.47 14.27
CA LEU A 88 27.68 14.53 13.43
C LEU A 88 27.54 15.90 14.08
N LEU A 89 26.39 16.17 14.74
CA LEU A 89 26.18 17.42 15.44
C LEU A 89 27.18 17.58 16.59
N PHE A 90 27.38 16.54 17.40
CA PHE A 90 28.36 16.57 18.49
C PHE A 90 29.79 16.74 17.98
N TYR A 91 30.15 16.11 16.87
CA TYR A 91 31.49 16.26 16.30
C TYR A 91 31.75 17.65 15.73
N LYS A 92 30.72 18.33 15.23
CA LYS A 92 30.79 19.67 14.65
C LYS A 92 30.51 20.80 15.63
N GLU A 93 30.40 20.54 16.95
CA GLU A 93 29.87 21.45 17.97
C GLU A 93 30.31 22.92 17.81
N ASP A 94 31.61 23.17 17.61
CA ASP A 94 32.18 24.52 17.50
C ASP A 94 31.93 25.23 16.15
N THR A 95 31.37 24.53 15.16
CA THR A 95 31.22 24.97 13.77
C THR A 95 29.80 24.76 13.20
N ILE A 96 28.84 24.37 14.03
CA ILE A 96 27.48 24.07 13.57
C ILE A 96 26.83 25.33 12.99
N THR A 97 26.43 25.25 11.73
CA THR A 97 25.57 26.26 11.11
C THR A 97 24.10 25.88 11.26
N ILE A 98 23.20 26.86 11.14
CA ILE A 98 21.75 26.60 11.07
C ILE A 98 21.41 25.66 9.89
N GLY A 99 22.17 25.76 8.79
CA GLY A 99 22.03 24.88 7.63
C GLY A 99 22.34 23.42 7.97
N ASP A 100 23.47 23.17 8.64
CA ASP A 100 23.85 21.82 9.09
C ASP A 100 22.77 21.20 9.99
N PHE A 101 22.21 22.00 10.91
CA PHE A 101 21.13 21.54 11.79
C PHE A 101 19.85 21.19 11.00
N ALA A 102 19.43 22.04 10.07
CA ALA A 102 18.24 21.81 9.26
C ALA A 102 18.38 20.55 8.38
N GLU A 103 19.55 20.35 7.77
CA GLU A 103 19.85 19.17 6.95
C GLU A 103 19.84 17.89 7.80
N THR A 104 20.52 17.91 8.95
CA THR A 104 20.55 16.81 9.92
C THR A 104 19.14 16.46 10.39
N PHE A 105 18.33 17.45 10.75
CA PHE A 105 16.95 17.25 11.20
C PHE A 105 16.05 16.69 10.10
N SER A 106 16.22 17.16 8.86
CA SER A 106 15.52 16.62 7.69
C SER A 106 15.86 15.14 7.47
N GLY A 107 17.16 14.79 7.52
CA GLY A 107 17.63 13.42 7.41
C GLY A 107 17.08 12.51 8.52
N MET A 108 17.10 12.98 9.78
CA MET A 108 16.49 12.24 10.89
C MET A 108 15.00 12.03 10.69
N SER A 109 14.27 13.08 10.29
CA SER A 109 12.82 13.01 10.06
C SER A 109 12.47 12.00 8.97
N LEU A 110 13.26 11.94 7.89
CA LEU A 110 13.11 10.96 6.82
C LEU A 110 13.28 9.52 7.34
N VAL A 111 14.33 9.25 8.11
CA VAL A 111 14.60 7.91 8.66
C VAL A 111 13.53 7.52 9.68
N ILE A 112 13.12 8.43 10.57
CA ILE A 112 12.03 8.21 11.53
C ILE A 112 10.73 7.87 10.80
N HIS A 113 10.40 8.56 9.71
CA HIS A 113 9.23 8.24 8.90
C HIS A 113 9.31 6.83 8.32
N GLY A 114 10.47 6.43 7.78
CA GLY A 114 10.72 5.07 7.31
C GLY A 114 10.56 3.99 8.38
N ILE A 115 11.09 4.25 9.59
CA ILE A 115 10.92 3.38 10.76
C ILE A 115 9.44 3.26 11.10
N GLN A 116 8.71 4.37 11.21
CA GLN A 116 7.28 4.37 11.54
C GLN A 116 6.48 3.54 10.55
N ARG A 117 6.74 3.67 9.24
CA ARG A 117 6.07 2.88 8.19
C ARG A 117 6.44 1.40 8.25
N SER A 118 7.72 1.08 8.42
CA SER A 118 8.20 -0.30 8.57
C SER A 118 7.59 -0.99 9.79
N PHE A 119 7.55 -0.30 10.94
CA PHE A 119 6.91 -0.79 12.15
C PHE A 119 5.41 -0.99 11.95
N SER A 120 4.75 -0.03 11.31
CA SER A 120 3.32 -0.13 11.01
C SER A 120 3.02 -1.34 10.13
N LEU A 121 3.82 -1.60 9.10
CA LEU A 121 3.69 -2.80 8.27
C LEU A 121 3.93 -4.07 9.09
N PHE A 122 5.00 -4.13 9.88
CA PHE A 122 5.39 -5.35 10.59
C PHE A 122 4.44 -5.71 11.74
N PHE A 123 4.09 -4.74 12.58
CA PHE A 123 3.25 -4.98 13.76
C PHE A 123 1.77 -5.10 13.41
N ASN A 124 1.28 -4.37 12.41
CA ASN A 124 -0.12 -4.46 11.96
C ASN A 124 -0.33 -5.46 10.83
N ARG A 125 0.66 -6.33 10.55
CA ARG A 125 0.63 -7.27 9.43
C ARG A 125 -0.55 -8.23 9.47
N LYS A 126 -1.04 -8.58 10.67
CA LYS A 126 -2.23 -9.41 10.86
C LYS A 126 -3.49 -8.67 10.39
N GLN A 127 -3.68 -7.44 10.87
CA GLN A 127 -4.82 -6.59 10.51
C GLN A 127 -4.81 -6.28 9.01
N ILE A 128 -3.62 -6.05 8.43
CA ILE A 128 -3.45 -5.85 6.99
C ILE A 128 -3.87 -7.12 6.23
N SER A 129 -3.43 -8.32 6.65
CA SER A 129 -3.84 -9.59 6.03
C SER A 129 -5.36 -9.78 6.08
N GLU A 130 -5.98 -9.58 7.24
CA GLU A 130 -7.44 -9.70 7.44
C GLU A 130 -8.22 -8.71 6.55
N MET A 131 -7.74 -7.46 6.46
CA MET A 131 -8.36 -6.45 5.59
C MET A 131 -8.22 -6.81 4.11
N LEU A 132 -7.07 -7.34 3.68
CA LEU A 132 -6.86 -7.77 2.31
C LEU A 132 -7.71 -9.00 1.95
N GLU A 133 -7.88 -9.93 2.88
CA GLU A 133 -8.79 -11.06 2.73
C GLU A 133 -10.25 -10.60 2.64
N TYR A 134 -10.64 -9.61 3.46
CA TYR A 134 -11.97 -9.01 3.39
C TYR A 134 -12.22 -8.37 2.03
N VAL A 135 -11.30 -7.54 1.54
CA VAL A 135 -11.37 -6.93 0.21
C VAL A 135 -11.52 -8.00 -0.87
N ARG A 136 -10.71 -9.06 -0.82
CA ARG A 136 -10.75 -10.14 -1.82
C ARG A 136 -12.05 -10.92 -1.82
N SER A 137 -12.66 -11.13 -0.64
CA SER A 137 -13.82 -12.02 -0.48
C SER A 137 -15.17 -11.30 -0.51
N LYS A 138 -15.22 -10.01 -0.16
CA LYS A 138 -16.48 -9.26 0.02
C LYS A 138 -16.70 -8.14 -0.98
N PHE A 139 -15.66 -7.60 -1.61
CA PHE A 139 -15.86 -6.52 -2.57
C PHE A 139 -16.49 -7.07 -3.84
N TRP A 140 -17.50 -6.36 -4.36
CA TRP A 140 -18.10 -6.69 -5.64
C TRP A 140 -17.06 -6.57 -6.74
N LYS A 141 -17.09 -7.55 -7.63
CA LYS A 141 -16.26 -7.60 -8.82
C LYS A 141 -17.02 -6.98 -9.98
N GLU A 142 -16.27 -6.54 -10.99
CA GLU A 142 -16.85 -5.85 -12.16
C GLU A 142 -17.88 -6.68 -12.94
N TYR A 143 -17.83 -8.00 -12.80
CA TYR A 143 -18.77 -8.92 -13.45
C TYR A 143 -19.94 -9.36 -12.56
N ASP A 144 -19.94 -8.97 -11.27
CA ASP A 144 -21.01 -9.36 -10.34
C ASP A 144 -22.26 -8.47 -10.52
N LEU A 145 -22.13 -7.33 -11.20
CA LEU A 145 -23.16 -6.33 -11.40
C LEU A 145 -23.37 -6.07 -12.90
N ASP A 146 -24.62 -5.88 -13.30
CA ASP A 146 -25.00 -5.53 -14.67
C ASP A 146 -24.76 -4.03 -14.92
N MET A 147 -23.50 -3.64 -14.95
CA MET A 147 -23.08 -2.25 -15.13
C MET A 147 -23.05 -1.85 -16.60
N THR A 148 -23.34 -0.58 -16.84
CA THR A 148 -23.15 0.06 -18.14
C THR A 148 -21.66 0.13 -18.51
N ASP A 149 -21.37 0.25 -19.81
CA ASP A 149 -19.98 0.38 -20.28
C ASP A 149 -19.30 1.66 -19.76
N GLU A 150 -20.06 2.73 -19.54
CA GLU A 150 -19.56 3.98 -18.96
C GLU A 150 -19.06 3.79 -17.53
N GLU A 151 -19.80 3.04 -16.71
CA GLU A 151 -19.45 2.78 -15.31
C GLU A 151 -18.24 1.85 -15.18
N LYS A 152 -18.18 0.83 -16.04
CA LYS A 152 -16.99 -0.03 -16.18
C LYS A 152 -15.78 0.81 -16.57
N TYR A 153 -15.94 1.75 -17.51
CA TYR A 153 -14.88 2.68 -17.90
C TYR A 153 -14.42 3.56 -16.73
N ILE A 154 -15.36 4.09 -15.92
CA ILE A 154 -15.03 4.90 -14.75
C ILE A 154 -14.23 4.07 -13.72
N CYS A 155 -14.67 2.85 -13.40
CA CYS A 155 -13.94 1.96 -12.49
C CYS A 155 -12.52 1.67 -13.00
N LYS A 156 -12.40 1.32 -14.28
CA LYS A 156 -11.11 1.11 -14.96
C LYS A 156 -10.19 2.34 -14.88
N LYS A 157 -10.76 3.55 -15.00
CA LYS A 157 -10.03 4.81 -14.88
C LYS A 157 -9.45 5.01 -13.48
N TYR A 158 -10.18 4.66 -12.41
CA TYR A 158 -9.65 4.71 -11.04
C TYR A 158 -8.49 3.72 -10.83
N TYR A 159 -8.63 2.47 -11.30
CA TYR A 159 -7.54 1.49 -11.20
C TYR A 159 -6.29 1.92 -11.99
N THR A 160 -6.50 2.49 -13.18
CA THR A 160 -5.39 3.03 -13.98
C THR A 160 -4.70 4.18 -13.24
N ARG A 161 -5.47 5.08 -12.61
CA ARG A 161 -4.91 6.18 -11.80
C ARG A 161 -4.11 5.67 -10.61
N LEU A 162 -4.57 4.64 -9.90
CA LEU A 162 -3.81 4.01 -8.82
C LEU A 162 -2.47 3.47 -9.30
N LYS A 163 -2.47 2.77 -10.44
CA LYS A 163 -1.26 2.23 -11.05
C LYS A 163 -0.28 3.35 -11.42
N ILE A 164 -0.77 4.42 -12.06
CA ILE A 164 0.04 5.59 -12.40
C ILE A 164 0.59 6.26 -11.14
N ALA A 165 -0.25 6.48 -10.12
CA ALA A 165 0.17 7.10 -8.87
C ALA A 165 1.27 6.29 -8.17
N MET A 166 1.14 4.96 -8.12
CA MET A 166 2.20 4.08 -7.61
C MET A 166 3.51 4.25 -8.39
N TYR A 167 3.47 4.26 -9.73
CA TYR A 167 4.68 4.44 -10.54
C TYR A 167 5.29 5.82 -10.38
N VAL A 168 4.48 6.87 -10.34
CA VAL A 168 4.95 8.25 -10.12
C VAL A 168 5.61 8.34 -8.74
N PHE A 169 4.99 7.77 -7.71
CA PHE A 169 5.55 7.78 -6.36
C PHE A 169 6.85 6.98 -6.27
N ALA A 170 6.87 5.76 -6.81
CA ALA A 170 8.08 4.95 -6.88
C ALA A 170 9.20 5.65 -7.66
N CYS A 171 8.86 6.25 -8.82
CA CYS A 171 9.79 7.01 -9.65
C CYS A 171 10.38 8.19 -8.87
N SER A 172 9.55 8.95 -8.15
CA SER A 172 9.97 10.07 -7.31
C SER A 172 10.92 9.64 -6.18
N CYS A 173 10.67 8.49 -5.56
CA CYS A 173 11.59 7.96 -4.54
C CYS A 173 12.90 7.46 -5.16
N THR A 174 12.85 6.81 -6.33
CA THR A 174 14.06 6.34 -7.02
C THR A 174 14.89 7.47 -7.62
N SER A 175 14.27 8.55 -8.09
CA SER A 175 14.97 9.71 -8.63
C SER A 175 15.73 10.45 -7.53
N ASN A 176 15.20 10.48 -6.31
CA ASN A 176 15.91 11.00 -5.14
C ASN A 176 17.19 10.17 -4.87
N LEU A 177 17.07 8.85 -4.88
CA LEU A 177 18.25 7.96 -4.75
C LEU A 177 19.27 8.17 -5.87
N PHE A 178 18.80 8.31 -7.11
CA PHE A 178 19.65 8.61 -8.24
C PHE A 178 20.37 9.96 -8.07
N GLY A 179 19.69 10.97 -7.51
CA GLY A 179 20.28 12.25 -7.14
C GLY A 179 21.47 12.09 -6.18
N PHE A 180 21.33 11.26 -5.14
CA PHE A 180 22.44 10.94 -4.24
C PHE A 180 23.60 10.26 -4.96
N CYS A 181 23.32 9.29 -5.84
CA CYS A 181 24.36 8.67 -6.66
C CYS A 181 25.09 9.69 -7.54
N CYS A 182 24.34 10.58 -8.20
CA CYS A 182 24.93 11.62 -9.04
C CYS A 182 25.82 12.57 -8.23
N GLN A 183 25.37 13.00 -7.05
CA GLN A 183 26.18 13.85 -6.17
C GLN A 183 27.49 13.17 -5.77
N THR A 184 27.47 11.88 -5.44
CA THR A 184 28.67 11.15 -5.04
C THR A 184 29.65 10.90 -6.20
N PHE A 185 29.17 10.60 -7.41
CA PHE A 185 30.05 10.23 -8.53
C PHE A 185 30.49 11.39 -9.44
N PHE A 186 29.76 12.50 -9.43
CA PHE A 186 30.06 13.68 -10.26
C PHE A 186 30.52 14.90 -9.47
N SER A 187 30.59 14.82 -8.14
CA SER A 187 31.25 15.83 -7.32
C SER A 187 32.70 15.44 -7.05
N ASP A 188 33.59 16.43 -6.96
CA ASP A 188 34.97 16.23 -6.53
C ASP A 188 35.08 15.93 -5.01
N GLN A 189 33.95 15.93 -4.28
CA GLN A 189 33.89 15.69 -2.85
C GLN A 189 33.14 14.39 -2.52
N ASP A 190 33.64 13.70 -1.50
CA ASP A 190 33.03 12.51 -0.91
C ASP A 190 31.73 12.90 -0.15
N ILE A 191 30.60 12.96 -0.87
CA ILE A 191 29.30 13.33 -0.32
C ILE A 191 28.48 12.08 0.01
N LEU A 192 28.00 12.00 1.26
CA LEU A 192 27.12 10.94 1.74
C LEU A 192 25.63 11.25 1.45
N PRO A 193 24.77 10.24 1.22
CA PRO A 193 23.33 10.43 0.96
C PRO A 193 22.58 11.13 2.09
N LEU A 194 22.97 10.90 3.34
CA LEU A 194 22.53 11.70 4.49
C LEU A 194 23.77 12.22 5.20
N ALA A 195 23.74 13.49 5.57
CA ALA A 195 24.75 14.11 6.41
C ALA A 195 24.83 13.36 7.75
N CYS A 196 25.87 12.54 7.91
CA CYS A 196 26.11 11.76 9.13
C CYS A 196 27.61 11.62 9.40
N TYR A 197 27.95 11.28 10.64
CA TYR A 197 29.33 11.04 11.03
C TYR A 197 29.85 9.74 10.41
N LYS A 198 30.95 9.83 9.64
CA LYS A 198 31.69 8.66 9.14
C LYS A 198 32.94 8.45 9.98
N PRO A 199 33.10 7.28 10.63
CA PRO A 199 34.35 6.96 11.32
C PRO A 199 35.55 6.97 10.37
N VAL A 200 36.72 7.38 10.88
CA VAL A 200 37.95 7.52 10.09
C VAL A 200 38.44 6.16 9.56
N TRP A 201 38.24 5.10 10.34
CA TRP A 201 38.68 3.74 9.99
C TRP A 201 37.82 3.05 8.92
N VAL A 202 36.64 3.60 8.59
CA VAL A 202 35.75 3.00 7.58
C VAL A 202 36.00 3.65 6.21
N PRO A 203 36.30 2.87 5.15
CA PRO A 203 36.42 3.39 3.80
C PRO A 203 35.10 4.01 3.31
N PHE A 204 35.18 5.03 2.46
CA PHE A 204 34.01 5.80 2.03
C PHE A 204 32.97 4.95 1.27
N TYR A 205 33.35 4.28 0.17
CA TYR A 205 32.39 3.57 -0.69
C TYR A 205 31.59 2.45 0.01
N PRO A 206 32.19 1.58 0.85
CA PRO A 206 31.42 0.60 1.61
C PRO A 206 30.40 1.24 2.56
N PHE A 207 30.77 2.33 3.23
CA PHE A 207 29.88 3.05 4.13
C PHE A 207 28.73 3.73 3.38
N TRP A 208 29.05 4.42 2.29
CA TRP A 208 28.08 4.99 1.37
C TRP A 208 27.09 3.93 0.86
N PHE A 209 27.59 2.78 0.42
CA PHE A 209 26.76 1.70 -0.11
C PHE A 209 25.80 1.14 0.95
N LEU A 210 26.28 0.93 2.18
CA LEU A 210 25.44 0.52 3.29
C LEU A 210 24.31 1.54 3.54
N GLN A 211 24.63 2.83 3.52
CA GLN A 211 23.66 3.89 3.73
C GLN A 211 22.60 3.93 2.62
N VAL A 212 23.00 3.77 1.36
CA VAL A 212 22.09 3.65 0.21
C VAL A 212 21.14 2.46 0.39
N LEU A 213 21.65 1.30 0.80
CA LEU A 213 20.81 0.11 1.04
C LEU A 213 19.80 0.35 2.15
N VAL A 214 20.22 0.94 3.27
CA VAL A 214 19.34 1.24 4.41
C VAL A 214 18.26 2.24 4.02
N ILE A 215 18.61 3.33 3.32
CA ILE A 215 17.61 4.31 2.85
C ILE A 215 16.64 3.67 1.86
N PHE A 216 17.15 2.92 0.89
CA PHE A 216 16.30 2.36 -0.15
C PHE A 216 15.35 1.29 0.38
N PHE A 217 15.90 0.28 1.07
CA PHE A 217 15.11 -0.86 1.56
C PHE A 217 14.44 -0.58 2.92
N GLY A 218 15.10 0.14 3.81
CA GLY A 218 14.61 0.43 5.16
C GLY A 218 13.70 1.66 5.28
N VAL A 219 13.75 2.58 4.31
CA VAL A 219 12.91 3.80 4.31
C VAL A 219 11.99 3.83 3.09
N ASN A 220 12.55 3.97 1.88
CA ASN A 220 11.76 4.25 0.68
C ASN A 220 10.77 3.12 0.36
N MET A 221 11.22 1.86 0.34
CA MET A 221 10.34 0.73 0.06
C MET A 221 9.19 0.59 1.07
N ALA A 222 9.45 0.82 2.35
CA ALA A 222 8.44 0.76 3.40
C ALA A 222 7.38 1.87 3.23
N VAL A 223 7.83 3.09 2.91
CA VAL A 223 6.95 4.25 2.66
C VAL A 223 6.09 4.00 1.42
N ILE A 224 6.70 3.64 0.28
CA ILE A 224 5.99 3.36 -0.98
C ILE A 224 4.96 2.26 -0.75
N CYS A 225 5.36 1.17 -0.10
CA CYS A 225 4.49 0.03 0.16
C CYS A 225 3.26 0.42 0.99
N LEU A 226 3.45 0.99 2.18
CA LEU A 226 2.34 1.24 3.09
C LEU A 226 1.41 2.35 2.58
N ASP A 227 1.96 3.44 2.07
CA ASP A 227 1.15 4.58 1.63
C ASP A 227 0.38 4.24 0.35
N THR A 228 1.00 3.51 -0.60
CA THR A 228 0.30 3.02 -1.79
C THR A 228 -0.76 2.00 -1.44
N LEU A 229 -0.50 1.12 -0.46
CA LEU A 229 -1.49 0.14 0.00
C LEU A 229 -2.70 0.84 0.61
N ILE A 230 -2.49 1.81 1.51
CA ILE A 230 -3.57 2.59 2.13
C ILE A 230 -4.35 3.36 1.07
N MET A 231 -3.67 4.06 0.16
CA MET A 231 -4.31 4.78 -0.94
C MET A 231 -5.15 3.84 -1.81
N THR A 232 -4.61 2.66 -2.14
CA THR A 232 -5.33 1.64 -2.90
C THR A 232 -6.61 1.25 -2.18
N LEU A 233 -6.53 0.88 -0.90
CA LEU A 233 -7.69 0.46 -0.12
C LEU A 233 -8.77 1.54 -0.02
N ILE A 234 -8.37 2.81 0.15
CA ILE A 234 -9.31 3.95 0.15
C ILE A 234 -10.02 4.06 -1.20
N VAL A 235 -9.28 3.99 -2.31
CA VAL A 235 -9.88 4.07 -3.64
C VAL A 235 -10.77 2.88 -3.94
N LEU A 236 -10.38 1.65 -3.54
CA LEU A 236 -11.25 0.48 -3.68
C LEU A 236 -12.55 0.66 -2.91
N THR A 237 -12.46 1.15 -1.67
CA THR A 237 -13.63 1.43 -0.83
C THR A 237 -14.53 2.49 -1.47
N HIS A 238 -13.95 3.54 -2.05
CA HIS A 238 -14.69 4.55 -2.79
C HIS A 238 -15.44 3.95 -4.00
N ILE A 239 -14.79 3.07 -4.77
CA ILE A 239 -15.43 2.36 -5.87
C ILE A 239 -16.59 1.50 -5.36
N GLN A 240 -16.42 0.76 -4.26
CA GLN A 240 -17.49 -0.05 -3.69
C GLN A 240 -18.72 0.79 -3.28
N PHE A 241 -18.52 1.97 -2.69
CA PHE A 241 -19.64 2.87 -2.38
C PHE A 241 -20.36 3.37 -3.62
N ARG A 242 -19.63 3.64 -4.71
CA ARG A 242 -20.26 4.01 -5.99
C ARG A 242 -21.09 2.87 -6.57
N LEU A 243 -20.57 1.64 -6.51
CA LEU A 243 -21.30 0.45 -6.96
C LEU A 243 -22.55 0.20 -6.10
N LEU A 244 -22.46 0.43 -4.78
CA LEU A 244 -23.61 0.34 -3.89
C LEU A 244 -24.71 1.34 -4.30
N ASN A 245 -24.34 2.59 -4.53
CA ASN A 245 -25.30 3.63 -4.93
C ASN A 245 -26.00 3.27 -6.24
N HIS A 246 -25.24 2.77 -7.22
CA HIS A 246 -25.80 2.29 -8.49
C HIS A 246 -26.83 1.17 -8.28
N GLU A 247 -26.49 0.15 -7.49
CA GLU A 247 -27.41 -0.96 -7.23
C GLU A 247 -28.68 -0.49 -6.49
N VAL A 248 -28.54 0.46 -5.57
CA VAL A 248 -29.68 1.06 -4.87
C VAL A 248 -30.59 1.81 -5.86
N GLU A 249 -30.02 2.61 -6.76
CA GLU A 249 -30.78 3.34 -7.81
C GLU A 249 -31.51 2.38 -8.76
N ASN A 250 -30.86 1.27 -9.14
CA ASN A 250 -31.49 0.23 -9.95
C ASN A 250 -32.68 -0.41 -9.24
N LEU A 251 -32.52 -0.79 -7.96
CA LEU A 251 -33.59 -1.38 -7.16
C LEU A 251 -34.81 -0.45 -7.04
N TYR A 252 -34.58 0.86 -6.85
CA TYR A 252 -35.67 1.85 -6.84
C TYR A 252 -36.38 1.93 -8.19
N SER A 253 -35.62 1.91 -9.29
CA SER A 253 -36.17 1.99 -10.65
C SER A 253 -37.04 0.78 -11.00
N TYR A 254 -36.58 -0.43 -10.64
CA TYR A 254 -37.38 -1.67 -10.79
C TYR A 254 -38.64 -1.66 -9.91
N GLY A 255 -38.53 -1.21 -8.67
CA GLY A 255 -39.68 -1.09 -7.76
C GLY A 255 -40.77 -0.15 -8.29
N PHE A 256 -40.38 0.98 -8.89
CA PHE A 256 -41.31 1.93 -9.49
C PHE A 256 -42.01 1.38 -10.75
N GLN A 257 -41.27 0.67 -11.60
CA GLN A 257 -41.84 0.07 -12.81
C GLN A 257 -42.84 -1.06 -12.49
N ASN A 258 -42.55 -1.89 -11.49
CA ASN A 258 -43.47 -2.96 -11.06
C ASN A 258 -44.68 -2.41 -10.29
N GLY A 259 -44.52 -1.32 -9.54
CA GLY A 259 -45.64 -0.62 -8.89
C GLY A 259 -46.66 -0.06 -9.90
N ASN A 260 -46.21 0.51 -11.02
CA ASN A 260 -47.10 1.02 -12.06
C ASN A 260 -47.80 -0.07 -12.89
N ARG A 261 -47.21 -1.26 -13.04
CA ARG A 261 -47.85 -2.39 -13.76
C ARG A 261 -48.98 -3.05 -12.98
N ASN A 262 -49.03 -2.89 -11.66
CA ASN A 262 -50.09 -3.45 -10.81
C ASN A 262 -51.30 -2.50 -10.63
N ILE A 263 -51.27 -1.31 -11.25
CA ILE A 263 -52.33 -0.30 -11.18
C ILE A 263 -53.06 -0.16 -12.54
N SER A 264 -52.54 -0.76 -13.61
CA SER A 264 -53.17 -0.87 -14.94
C SER A 264 -53.89 -2.19 -15.12
#